data_AF-A0A3C0L4S3-F1
#
_entry.id   AF-A0A3C0L4S3-F1
#
_cell.length_a   1.000
_cell.length_b   1.000
_cell.length_c   1.000
_cell.angle_alpha   90.00
_cell.angle_beta   90.00
_cell.angle_gamma   90.00
#
_symmetry.space_group_name_H-M   'P 1'
#
loop_
_entity.id
_entity.type
_entity.pdbx_description
1 polymer ?
#
loop_
_entity_poly.entity_id
_entity_poly.type
_entity_poly.pdbx_seq_one_letter_code
_entity_poly.pdbx_strand_id
1 'polypeptide(L)' 'KRHAVEAFKTLNYRIFAAGDSYNDTSMLGSADRGFLFKAPDNVKAEFPQFKSTQDYDVLRAMIDEAAREG' A
#
# COMPACT_ATOMS: atom_id res chain seq x y z
N LYS A 1 -3.06 7.39 -9.60
CA LYS A 1 -1.91 6.45 -9.48
C LYS A 1 -2.27 4.99 -9.85
N ARG A 2 -3.54 4.58 -9.80
CA ARG A 2 -4.04 3.24 -10.17
C ARG A 2 -3.52 2.67 -11.51
N HIS A 3 -3.59 3.43 -12.59
CA HIS A 3 -3.20 2.93 -13.92
C HIS A 3 -1.73 2.48 -14.03
N ALA A 4 -0.84 3.09 -13.24
CA ALA A 4 0.55 2.62 -13.18
C ALA A 4 0.65 1.22 -12.56
N VAL A 5 -0.09 0.96 -11.46
CA VAL A 5 -0.16 -0.36 -10.82
C VAL A 5 -0.73 -1.40 -11.79
N GLU A 6 -1.83 -1.07 -12.47
CA GLU A 6 -2.45 -1.95 -13.46
C GLU A 6 -1.48 -2.29 -14.59
N ALA A 7 -0.76 -1.30 -15.12
CA ALA A 7 0.23 -1.50 -16.18
C ALA A 7 1.43 -2.34 -15.73
N PHE A 8 1.94 -2.18 -14.50
CA PHE A 8 3.05 -3.01 -14.03
C PHE A 8 2.60 -4.46 -13.77
N LYS A 9 1.35 -4.67 -13.36
CA LYS A 9 0.78 -6.01 -13.23
C LYS A 9 0.70 -6.74 -14.58
N THR A 10 0.42 -6.05 -15.70
CA THR A 10 0.46 -6.69 -17.03
C THR A 10 1.86 -7.14 -17.45
N LEU A 11 2.90 -6.60 -16.82
CA LEU A 11 4.30 -7.00 -16.99
C LEU A 11 4.74 -8.09 -15.98
N ASN A 12 3.78 -8.73 -15.28
CA ASN A 12 4.02 -9.75 -14.26
C ASN A 12 4.84 -9.28 -13.05
N TYR A 13 4.85 -7.98 -12.75
CA TYR A 13 5.40 -7.50 -11.48
C TYR A 13 4.39 -7.69 -10.35
N ARG A 14 4.93 -8.03 -9.18
CA ARG A 14 4.21 -7.94 -7.91
C ARG A 14 4.36 -6.55 -7.33
N ILE A 15 3.25 -5.91 -7.02
CA ILE A 15 3.19 -4.49 -6.67
C ILE A 15 2.84 -4.34 -5.19
N PHE A 16 3.73 -3.65 -4.48
CA PHE A 16 3.48 -3.16 -3.14
C PHE A 16 3.39 -1.64 -3.17
N ALA A 17 2.33 -1.09 -2.58
CA ALA A 17 2.07 0.33 -2.62
C ALA A 17 1.89 0.90 -1.21
N ALA A 18 2.42 2.10 -0.99
CA ALA A 18 2.22 2.87 0.22
C ALA A 18 1.68 4.26 -0.13
N GLY A 19 0.74 4.77 0.66
CA GLY A 19 0.10 6.06 0.46
C GLY A 19 -0.41 6.62 1.77
N ASP A 20 -0.77 7.90 1.80
CA ASP A 20 -1.08 8.63 3.04
C ASP A 20 -2.51 9.20 3.07
N SER A 21 -3.22 9.14 1.94
CA SER A 21 -4.39 9.98 1.71
C SER A 21 -5.48 9.29 0.89
N TYR A 22 -6.69 9.87 0.88
CA TYR A 22 -7.86 9.35 0.17
C TYR A 22 -7.62 9.07 -1.32
N ASN A 23 -6.89 9.97 -1.98
CA ASN A 23 -6.50 9.89 -3.39
C ASN A 23 -5.53 8.73 -3.69
N ASP A 24 -4.92 8.11 -2.68
CA ASP A 24 -4.09 6.92 -2.84
C ASP A 24 -4.86 5.60 -2.70
N THR A 25 -6.03 5.59 -2.07
CA THR A 25 -6.80 4.37 -1.75
C THR A 25 -7.08 3.49 -2.97
N SER A 26 -7.41 4.10 -4.12
CA SER A 26 -7.61 3.39 -5.38
C SER A 26 -6.35 2.66 -5.86
N MET A 27 -5.17 3.23 -5.64
CA MET A 27 -3.89 2.59 -5.96
C MET A 27 -3.57 1.48 -4.95
N LEU A 28 -3.78 1.73 -3.66
CA LEU A 28 -3.55 0.76 -2.60
C LEU A 28 -4.42 -0.50 -2.77
N GLY A 29 -5.68 -0.32 -3.15
CA GLY A 29 -6.60 -1.42 -3.43
C GLY A 29 -6.29 -2.20 -4.71
N SER A 30 -5.61 -1.59 -5.68
CA SER A 30 -5.19 -2.28 -6.91
C SER A 30 -3.84 -2.99 -6.78
N ALA A 31 -3.03 -2.66 -5.77
CA ALA A 31 -1.75 -3.31 -5.50
C ALA A 31 -1.96 -4.74 -4.95
N ASP A 32 -0.92 -5.57 -4.98
CA ASP A 32 -0.97 -6.90 -4.35
C ASP A 32 -0.94 -6.79 -2.82
N ARG A 33 -0.21 -5.80 -2.30
CA ARG A 33 -0.34 -5.31 -0.93
C ARG A 33 -0.31 -3.78 -0.88
N GLY A 34 -1.25 -3.21 -0.13
CA GLY A 34 -1.38 -1.77 0.10
C GLY A 34 -1.16 -1.42 1.57
N PHE A 35 -0.43 -0.33 1.83
CA PHE A 35 -0.11 0.17 3.17
C PHE A 35 -0.48 1.64 3.30
N LEU A 36 -0.96 2.03 4.47
CA LEU A 36 -1.06 3.43 4.85
C LEU A 36 0.23 3.87 5.54
N PHE A 37 0.90 4.88 5.00
CA PHE A 37 2.12 5.42 5.57
C PHE A 37 1.93 6.88 5.92
N LYS A 38 2.14 7.23 7.19
CA LYS A 38 1.93 8.61 7.70
C LYS A 38 0.54 9.18 7.40
N ALA A 39 -0.45 8.32 7.25
CA ALA A 39 -1.81 8.74 6.99
C ALA A 39 -2.44 9.45 8.20
N PRO A 40 -3.39 10.38 8.00
CA PRO A 40 -4.21 10.92 9.09
C PRO A 40 -5.17 9.88 9.67
N ASP A 41 -5.63 10.10 10.90
CA ASP A 41 -6.42 9.08 11.63
C ASP A 41 -7.80 8.81 11.02
N ASN A 42 -8.45 9.81 10.40
CA ASN A 42 -9.70 9.61 9.68
C ASN A 42 -9.53 8.65 8.48
N VAL A 43 -8.43 8.77 7.73
CA VAL A 43 -8.12 7.87 6.62
C VAL A 43 -7.88 6.44 7.14
N LYS A 44 -7.12 6.28 8.24
CA LYS A 44 -6.90 4.95 8.84
C LYS A 44 -8.21 4.31 9.32
N ALA A 45 -9.08 5.11 9.93
CA ALA A 45 -10.37 4.63 10.44
C ALA A 45 -11.32 4.20 9.32
N GLU A 46 -11.28 4.88 8.17
CA GLU A 46 -12.12 4.57 7.01
C GLU A 46 -11.58 3.41 6.16
N PHE A 47 -10.26 3.20 6.16
CA PHE A 47 -9.61 2.12 5.42
C PHE A 47 -8.80 1.16 6.33
N PRO A 48 -9.45 0.49 7.30
CA PRO A 48 -8.79 -0.38 8.28
C PRO A 48 -8.16 -1.64 7.65
N GLN A 49 -8.53 -1.98 6.42
CA GLN A 49 -7.94 -3.09 5.67
C GLN A 49 -6.47 -2.86 5.30
N PHE A 50 -5.99 -1.61 5.29
CA PHE A 50 -4.59 -1.30 5.02
C PHE A 50 -3.81 -1.21 6.34
N LYS A 51 -2.81 -2.07 6.51
CA LYS A 51 -1.84 -1.93 7.61
C LYS A 51 -1.26 -0.50 7.57
N SER A 52 -1.19 0.16 8.72
CA SER A 52 -0.71 1.55 8.81
C SER A 52 0.51 1.70 9.71
N THR A 53 1.41 2.62 9.35
CA THR A 53 2.57 2.97 10.18
C THR A 53 2.98 4.44 9.97
N GLN A 54 3.66 5.01 10.96
CA GLN A 54 4.28 6.34 10.90
C GLN A 54 5.81 6.27 10.72
N ASP A 55 6.37 5.07 10.81
CA ASP A 55 7.81 4.80 10.90
C ASP A 55 8.31 4.11 9.62
N TYR A 56 9.47 4.57 9.10
CA TYR A 56 10.04 4.06 7.85
C TYR A 56 10.60 2.65 7.98
N ASP A 57 11.20 2.30 9.12
CA ASP A 57 11.74 0.97 9.37
C ASP A 57 10.60 -0.05 9.49
N VAL A 58 9.51 0.34 10.14
CA VAL A 58 8.28 -0.46 10.19
C VAL A 58 7.67 -0.63 8.80
N LEU A 59 7.61 0.43 7.98
CA LEU A 59 7.13 0.33 6.60
C LEU A 59 7.99 -0.65 5.79
N ARG A 60 9.32 -0.56 5.93
CA ARG A 60 10.23 -1.48 5.27
C ARG A 60 9.99 -2.93 5.69
N ALA A 61 9.85 -3.18 6.99
CA ALA A 61 9.56 -4.51 7.52
C ALA A 61 8.22 -5.06 6.99
N MET A 62 7.18 -4.23 6.88
CA MET A 62 5.90 -4.61 6.28
C MET A 62 6.04 -5.00 4.80
N ILE A 63 6.86 -4.29 4.03
CA ILE A 63 7.15 -4.62 2.63
C ILE A 63 7.91 -5.94 2.54
N ASP A 64 8.92 -6.16 3.39
CA ASP A 64 9.72 -7.39 3.41
C ASP A 64 8.90 -8.61 3.90
N GLU A 65 7.95 -8.41 4.82
CA GLU A 65 6.94 -9.42 5.19
C GLU A 65 6.05 -9.75 3.98
N ALA A 66 5.44 -8.73 3.38
CA ALA A 66 4.61 -8.89 2.20
C ALA A 66 5.35 -9.56 1.04
N ALA A 67 6.66 -9.33 0.88
CA ALA A 67 7.53 -9.95 -0.12
C ALA A 67 7.72 -11.47 0.10
N ARG A 68 7.67 -11.92 1.34
CA ARG A 68 7.83 -13.34 1.72
C ARG A 68 6.54 -14.14 1.63
N GLU A 69 5.37 -13.50 1.61
CA GLU A 69 4.05 -14.14 1.49
C GLU A 69 3.74 -14.66 0.06
N GLY A 70 4.74 -15.13 -0.69
CA GLY A 70 4.60 -15.63 -2.07
C GLY A 70 4.61 -17.15 -2.15
#